data_AF-A0A971HLU9-F1
#
_entry.id   AF-A0A971HLU9-F1
#
_cell.length_a   1.000
_cell.length_b   1.000
_cell.length_c   1.000
_cell.angle_alpha   90.00
_cell.angle_beta   90.00
_cell.angle_gamma   90.00
#
_symmetry.space_group_name_H-M   'P 1'
#
loop_
_entity.id
_entity.type
_entity.pdbx_description
1 polymer ?
#
loop_
_entity_poly.entity_id
_entity_poly.type
_entity_poly.pdbx_seq_one_letter_code
_entity_poly.pdbx_strand_id
1 'polypeptide(L)'
;MRSTPIGLVLMDDERPSAYEPNKELNMQTVRRWAEVIKQELVNVDGTAPEIVVGSDTITDVRIAQRVGEELSRAGCKQVIMCYNVWNFPFLAWPFLNSIGRDIPVLSLSNNNGKFPGNVGLLATDGALRQAGIRTHRIVGDVDDPETVADVIDWLRASQAVTTMRNEVFGIYGGHSMGMETGFFHLIPTVKTLGTTGRQVDQLLLTKVMETVDPQEVDRGIEWFESLLGDRLLY
;
A
#
# COMPACT_ATOMS: atom_id res chain seq x y z
N MET A 1 -4.00 -4.08 13.97
CA MET A 1 -2.96 -4.55 13.03
C MET A 1 -2.25 -3.31 12.51
N ARG A 2 -1.00 -3.40 12.05
CA ARG A 2 -0.32 -2.24 11.46
C ARG A 2 -0.90 -1.95 10.07
N SER A 3 -1.05 -0.68 9.74
CA SER A 3 -1.50 -0.20 8.42
C SER A 3 -0.77 1.08 8.06
N THR A 4 -0.69 1.39 6.77
CA THR A 4 -0.20 2.68 6.28
C THR A 4 -1.34 3.51 5.68
N PRO A 5 -1.30 4.85 5.79
CA PRO A 5 -2.30 5.71 5.15
C PRO A 5 -2.34 5.54 3.63
N ILE A 6 -3.54 5.61 3.06
CA ILE A 6 -3.81 5.50 1.62
C ILE A 6 -4.23 6.88 1.09
N GLY A 7 -3.53 7.37 0.06
CA GLY A 7 -3.89 8.61 -0.61
C GLY A 7 -4.88 8.39 -1.75
N LEU A 8 -5.89 9.25 -1.89
CA LEU A 8 -6.78 9.30 -3.05
C LEU A 8 -6.70 10.69 -3.68
N VAL A 9 -6.45 10.76 -4.99
CA VAL A 9 -6.41 12.03 -5.73
C VAL A 9 -7.21 11.95 -7.02
N LEU A 10 -7.69 13.09 -7.50
CA LEU A 10 -8.31 13.20 -8.80
C LEU A 10 -7.31 13.81 -9.80
N MET A 11 -7.05 13.10 -10.89
CA MET A 11 -6.31 13.60 -12.05
C MET A 11 -7.30 14.21 -13.04
N ASP A 12 -7.04 15.43 -13.50
CA ASP A 12 -8.04 16.23 -14.23
C ASP A 12 -7.42 17.04 -15.38
N ASP A 13 -8.27 17.69 -16.16
CA ASP A 13 -7.89 18.49 -17.33
C ASP A 13 -7.22 19.79 -16.88
N GLU A 14 -6.25 20.31 -17.63
CA GLU A 14 -5.63 21.60 -17.30
C GLU A 14 -6.49 22.80 -17.73
N ARG A 15 -7.45 22.56 -18.65
CA ARG A 15 -8.29 23.61 -19.24
C ARG A 15 -9.50 23.85 -18.35
N PRO A 16 -9.66 25.07 -17.78
CA PRO A 16 -10.78 25.39 -16.89
C PRO A 16 -12.16 25.03 -17.45
N SER A 17 -12.39 25.33 -18.73
CA SER A 17 -13.66 25.03 -19.41
C SER A 17 -14.00 23.52 -19.49
N ALA A 18 -13.01 22.63 -19.34
CA ALA A 18 -13.21 21.19 -19.40
C ALA A 18 -13.53 20.58 -18.03
N TYR A 19 -12.93 21.09 -16.95
CA TYR A 19 -13.08 20.50 -15.61
C TYR A 19 -14.00 21.29 -14.67
N GLU A 20 -14.00 22.63 -14.71
CA GLU A 20 -14.77 23.46 -13.76
C GLU A 20 -16.26 23.07 -13.68
N PRO A 21 -16.95 22.77 -14.81
CA PRO A 21 -18.37 22.41 -14.75
C PRO A 21 -18.65 21.12 -13.97
N ASN A 22 -17.69 20.20 -13.89
CA ASN A 22 -17.85 18.89 -13.27
C ASN A 22 -16.93 18.67 -12.06
N LYS A 23 -16.13 19.66 -11.65
CA LYS A 23 -15.11 19.53 -10.60
C LYS A 23 -15.69 18.97 -9.31
N GLU A 24 -16.79 19.54 -8.83
CA GLU A 24 -17.40 19.10 -7.57
C GLU A 24 -18.01 17.70 -7.69
N LEU A 25 -18.66 17.38 -8.82
CA LEU A 25 -19.19 16.04 -9.07
C LEU A 25 -18.07 14.99 -9.11
N ASN A 26 -16.96 15.30 -9.78
CA ASN A 26 -15.82 14.40 -9.85
C ASN A 26 -15.18 14.19 -8.47
N MET A 27 -15.07 15.24 -7.65
CA MET A 27 -14.58 15.14 -6.28
C MET A 27 -15.54 14.37 -5.38
N GLN A 28 -16.86 14.49 -5.58
CA GLN A 28 -17.85 13.65 -4.88
C GLN A 28 -17.66 12.17 -5.19
N THR A 29 -17.37 11.81 -6.45
CA THR A 29 -17.02 10.42 -6.81
C THR A 29 -15.77 9.94 -6.07
N VAL A 30 -14.74 10.78 -5.92
CA VAL A 30 -13.51 10.42 -5.18
C VAL A 30 -13.80 10.24 -3.68
N ARG A 31 -14.62 11.12 -3.09
CA ARG A 31 -15.05 11.00 -1.68
C ARG A 31 -15.86 9.71 -1.47
N ARG A 32 -16.75 9.39 -2.41
CA ARG A 32 -17.53 8.15 -2.41
C ARG A 32 -16.67 6.90 -2.43
N TRP A 33 -15.63 6.88 -3.27
CA TRP A 33 -14.62 5.82 -3.21
C TRP A 33 -13.94 5.75 -1.85
N ALA A 34 -13.55 6.88 -1.26
CA ALA A 34 -12.94 6.93 0.07
C ALA A 34 -13.85 6.34 1.15
N GLU A 35 -15.15 6.63 1.10
CA GLU A 35 -16.14 6.11 2.05
C GLU A 35 -16.34 4.60 1.91
N VAL A 36 -16.49 4.09 0.68
CA VAL A 36 -16.60 2.65 0.43
C VAL A 36 -15.33 1.92 0.86
N ILE A 37 -14.15 2.44 0.50
CA ILE A 37 -12.88 1.83 0.91
C ILE A 37 -12.77 1.79 2.43
N LYS A 38 -13.15 2.86 3.13
CA LYS A 38 -13.12 2.90 4.60
C LYS A 38 -14.05 1.87 5.24
N GLN A 39 -15.18 1.55 4.60
CA GLN A 39 -16.15 0.57 5.10
C GLN A 39 -15.71 -0.88 4.81
N GLU A 40 -15.15 -1.14 3.64
CA GLU A 40 -14.84 -2.49 3.16
C GLU A 40 -13.41 -2.96 3.51
N LEU A 41 -12.46 -2.03 3.64
CA LEU A 41 -11.06 -2.34 3.97
C LEU A 41 -10.84 -2.40 5.48
N VAL A 42 -11.36 -3.45 6.11
CA VAL A 42 -11.22 -3.70 7.56
C VAL A 42 -10.23 -4.85 7.80
N ASN A 43 -9.34 -4.66 8.77
CA ASN A 43 -8.38 -5.67 9.23
C ASN A 43 -9.09 -6.75 10.07
N VAL A 44 -8.41 -7.88 10.28
CA VAL A 44 -8.94 -9.00 11.09
C VAL A 44 -9.30 -8.59 12.51
N ASP A 45 -8.61 -7.60 13.08
CA ASP A 45 -8.87 -7.08 14.43
C ASP A 45 -9.86 -5.91 14.48
N GLY A 46 -10.55 -5.63 13.36
CA GLY A 46 -11.55 -4.56 13.25
C GLY A 46 -10.98 -3.16 13.02
N THR A 47 -9.65 -2.98 13.01
CA THR A 47 -9.02 -1.70 12.65
C THR A 47 -9.08 -1.45 11.14
N ALA A 48 -8.97 -0.21 10.68
CA ALA A 48 -8.95 0.13 9.25
C ALA A 48 -7.82 1.14 8.95
N PRO A 49 -7.20 1.09 7.76
CA PRO A 49 -6.24 2.10 7.35
C PRO A 49 -6.85 3.49 7.25
N GLU A 50 -6.05 4.52 7.51
CA GLU A 50 -6.44 5.91 7.25
C GLU A 50 -6.53 6.19 5.75
N ILE A 51 -7.62 6.86 5.34
CA ILE A 51 -7.84 7.28 3.96
C ILE A 51 -7.71 8.80 3.89
N VAL A 52 -6.81 9.28 3.05
CA VAL A 52 -6.51 10.71 2.88
C VAL A 52 -6.87 11.13 1.47
N VAL A 53 -7.93 11.92 1.34
CA VAL A 53 -8.34 12.49 0.04
C VAL A 53 -7.59 13.80 -0.16
N GLY A 54 -6.94 13.95 -1.31
CA GLY A 54 -6.24 15.18 -1.67
C GLY A 54 -7.18 16.39 -1.61
N SER A 55 -6.67 17.51 -1.10
CA SER A 55 -7.48 18.71 -0.88
C SER A 55 -8.04 19.36 -2.15
N ASP A 56 -7.54 19.00 -3.33
CA ASP A 56 -7.98 19.57 -4.61
C ASP A 56 -7.74 18.60 -5.78
N THR A 57 -8.38 18.88 -6.91
CA THR A 57 -8.20 18.15 -8.17
C THR A 57 -6.93 18.61 -8.89
N ILE A 58 -6.16 17.67 -9.44
CA ILE A 58 -4.86 17.95 -10.05
C ILE A 58 -5.05 18.43 -11.49
N THR A 59 -5.00 19.75 -11.67
CA THR A 59 -5.17 20.43 -12.98
C THR A 59 -3.91 21.13 -13.45
N ASP A 60 -2.94 21.36 -12.56
CA ASP A 60 -1.67 22.01 -12.90
C ASP A 60 -0.51 21.51 -12.01
N VAL A 61 0.70 21.93 -12.36
CA VAL A 61 1.94 21.51 -11.69
C VAL A 61 1.99 21.95 -10.22
N ARG A 62 1.51 23.15 -9.88
CA ARG A 62 1.54 23.66 -8.50
C ARG A 62 0.55 22.92 -7.61
N ILE A 63 -0.64 22.63 -8.14
CA ILE A 63 -1.61 21.80 -7.42
C ILE A 63 -1.08 20.38 -7.25
N ALA A 64 -0.51 19.77 -8.30
CA ALA A 64 0.11 18.45 -8.23
C ALA A 64 1.17 18.37 -7.13
N GLN A 65 2.07 19.36 -7.05
CA GLN A 65 3.10 19.44 -6.02
C GLN A 65 2.51 19.58 -4.61
N ARG A 66 1.56 20.51 -4.45
CA ARG A 66 0.90 20.79 -3.16
C ARG A 66 0.15 19.57 -2.63
N VAL A 67 -0.66 18.92 -3.46
CA VAL A 67 -1.42 17.72 -3.08
C VAL A 67 -0.47 16.54 -2.84
N GLY A 68 0.58 16.39 -3.64
CA GLY A 68 1.61 15.38 -3.39
C GLY A 68 2.30 15.55 -2.03
N GLU A 69 2.68 16.79 -1.69
CA GLU A 69 3.26 17.12 -0.38
C GLU A 69 2.27 16.91 0.77
N GLU A 70 1.00 17.25 0.58
CA GLU A 70 -0.06 16.99 1.55
C GLU A 70 -0.14 15.50 1.90
N LEU A 71 -0.25 14.63 0.89
CA LEU A 71 -0.30 13.18 1.08
C LEU A 71 1.01 12.64 1.68
N SER A 72 2.16 13.19 1.29
CA SER A 72 3.45 12.84 1.88
C SER A 72 3.50 13.14 3.38
N ARG A 73 3.04 14.34 3.79
CA ARG A 73 2.97 14.76 5.20
C ARG A 73 1.95 13.96 5.99
N ALA A 74 0.87 13.53 5.35
CA ALA A 74 -0.09 12.59 5.93
C ALA A 74 0.48 11.16 6.06
N GLY A 75 1.69 10.92 5.58
CA GLY A 75 2.36 9.62 5.68
C GLY A 75 1.84 8.57 4.70
N CYS A 76 1.13 8.97 3.63
CA CYS A 76 0.61 8.04 2.63
C CYS A 76 1.75 7.22 2.01
N LYS A 77 1.58 5.88 1.95
CA LYS A 77 2.59 4.98 1.36
C LYS A 77 2.15 4.30 0.07
N GLN A 78 0.91 4.55 -0.33
CA GLN A 78 0.27 4.07 -1.54
C GLN A 78 -0.77 5.09 -1.97
N VAL A 79 -1.11 5.10 -3.26
CA VAL A 79 -2.04 6.08 -3.81
C VAL A 79 -2.97 5.47 -4.85
N ILE A 80 -4.20 5.96 -4.86
CA ILE A 80 -5.16 5.79 -5.92
C ILE A 80 -5.23 7.11 -6.70
N MET A 81 -4.84 7.08 -7.96
CA MET A 81 -5.09 8.15 -8.91
C MET A 81 -6.42 7.88 -9.61
N CYS A 82 -7.42 8.69 -9.32
CA CYS A 82 -8.74 8.61 -9.92
C CYS A 82 -8.81 9.43 -11.21
N TYR A 83 -9.53 8.92 -12.21
CA TYR A 83 -9.73 9.57 -13.50
C TYR A 83 -11.23 9.55 -13.84
N ASN A 84 -11.86 10.71 -13.88
CA ASN A 84 -13.28 10.84 -14.27
C ASN A 84 -13.46 11.52 -15.63
N VAL A 85 -12.44 12.26 -16.07
CA VAL A 85 -12.38 13.01 -17.35
C VAL A 85 -10.96 12.91 -17.92
N TRP A 86 -10.70 13.53 -19.08
CA TRP A 86 -9.32 13.65 -19.59
C TRP A 86 -8.42 14.31 -18.55
N ASN A 87 -7.20 13.80 -18.39
CA ASN A 87 -6.15 14.48 -17.67
C ASN A 87 -4.93 14.65 -18.57
N PHE A 88 -4.10 15.66 -18.30
CA PHE A 88 -2.80 15.78 -18.94
C PHE A 88 -1.81 14.80 -18.28
N PRO A 89 -1.31 13.78 -18.99
CA PRO A 89 -0.53 12.69 -18.39
C PRO A 89 0.73 13.16 -17.65
N PHE A 90 1.33 14.26 -18.09
CA PHE A 90 2.56 14.77 -17.47
C PHE A 90 2.34 15.27 -16.04
N LEU A 91 1.10 15.57 -15.62
CA LEU A 91 0.81 16.01 -14.26
C LEU A 91 1.02 14.92 -13.21
N ALA A 92 1.06 13.65 -13.61
CA ALA A 92 1.42 12.56 -12.70
C ALA A 92 2.88 12.69 -12.19
N TRP A 93 3.79 13.31 -12.95
CA TRP A 93 5.19 13.45 -12.56
C TRP A 93 5.41 14.39 -11.37
N PRO A 94 4.97 15.67 -11.40
CA PRO A 94 5.09 16.55 -10.24
C PRO A 94 4.34 16.00 -9.04
N PHE A 95 3.20 15.34 -9.24
CA PHE A 95 2.45 14.70 -8.15
C PHE A 95 3.24 13.56 -7.49
N LEU A 96 3.60 12.52 -8.26
CA LEU A 96 4.30 11.34 -7.73
C LEU A 96 5.68 11.70 -7.15
N ASN A 97 6.40 12.64 -7.76
CA ASN A 97 7.68 13.09 -7.22
C ASN A 97 7.54 13.84 -5.88
N SER A 98 6.42 14.53 -5.66
CA SER A 98 6.15 15.23 -4.38
C SER A 98 5.72 14.29 -3.26
N ILE A 99 4.97 13.22 -3.56
CA ILE A 99 4.60 12.21 -2.54
C ILE A 99 5.79 11.30 -2.18
N GLY A 100 6.55 10.87 -3.19
CA GLY A 100 7.72 10.00 -3.04
C GLY A 100 7.84 8.95 -4.16
N ARG A 101 9.05 8.45 -4.37
CA ARG A 101 9.30 7.36 -5.35
C ARG A 101 8.91 6.00 -4.79
N ASP A 102 8.70 5.04 -5.69
CA ASP A 102 8.44 3.61 -5.41
C ASP A 102 7.17 3.32 -4.61
N ILE A 103 6.23 4.26 -4.54
CA ILE A 103 4.90 4.01 -3.94
C ILE A 103 4.04 3.12 -4.87
N PRO A 104 3.27 2.17 -4.35
CA PRO A 104 2.26 1.48 -5.13
C PRO A 104 1.20 2.47 -5.64
N VAL A 105 0.91 2.40 -6.93
CA VAL A 105 -0.07 3.27 -7.60
C VAL A 105 -1.16 2.42 -8.23
N LEU A 106 -2.39 2.70 -7.82
CA LEU A 106 -3.60 2.26 -8.52
C LEU A 106 -4.10 3.41 -9.39
N SER A 107 -4.27 3.16 -10.67
CA SER A 107 -5.02 4.04 -11.56
C SER A 107 -6.45 3.52 -11.65
N LEU A 108 -7.42 4.33 -11.23
CA LEU A 108 -8.84 3.96 -11.13
C LEU A 108 -9.68 4.92 -11.98
N SER A 109 -10.42 4.40 -12.95
CA SER A 109 -11.33 5.21 -13.78
C SER A 109 -12.73 4.64 -13.75
N ASN A 110 -13.72 5.52 -13.84
CA ASN A 110 -15.08 5.12 -14.13
C ASN A 110 -15.23 4.65 -15.59
N ASN A 111 -16.30 3.92 -15.89
CA ASN A 111 -16.60 3.48 -17.25
C ASN A 111 -17.62 4.42 -17.93
N ASN A 112 -17.19 5.65 -18.22
CA ASN A 112 -18.07 6.69 -18.77
C ASN A 112 -17.73 7.02 -20.24
N GLY A 113 -18.69 6.82 -21.15
CA GLY A 113 -18.51 7.16 -22.57
C GLY A 113 -18.57 8.67 -22.89
N LYS A 114 -19.14 9.49 -22.00
CA LYS A 114 -19.26 10.95 -22.18
C LYS A 114 -17.97 11.69 -21.85
N PHE A 115 -17.21 11.16 -20.89
CA PHE A 115 -15.99 11.78 -20.39
C PHE A 115 -14.81 10.81 -20.50
N PRO A 116 -13.69 11.21 -21.12
CA PRO A 116 -12.63 10.28 -21.50
C PRO A 116 -11.65 9.94 -20.35
N GLY A 117 -12.17 9.61 -19.15
CA GLY A 117 -11.36 9.19 -17.99
C GLY A 117 -10.44 8.01 -18.29
N ASN A 118 -10.98 6.98 -18.94
CA ASN A 118 -10.23 5.80 -19.37
C ASN A 118 -9.06 6.16 -20.30
N VAL A 119 -9.23 7.16 -21.16
CA VAL A 119 -8.17 7.59 -22.09
C VAL A 119 -7.06 8.31 -21.32
N GLY A 120 -7.42 9.19 -20.38
CA GLY A 120 -6.46 9.85 -19.49
C GLY A 120 -5.68 8.85 -18.63
N LEU A 121 -6.37 7.87 -18.05
CA LEU A 121 -5.78 6.76 -17.31
C LEU A 121 -4.75 6.00 -18.15
N LEU A 122 -5.13 5.56 -19.36
CA LEU A 122 -4.25 4.77 -20.22
C LEU A 122 -3.03 5.57 -20.69
N ALA A 123 -3.22 6.86 -21.01
CA ALA A 123 -2.13 7.74 -21.40
C ALA A 123 -1.15 7.99 -20.23
N THR A 124 -1.68 8.18 -19.02
CA THR A 124 -0.88 8.36 -17.81
C THR A 124 -0.11 7.10 -17.42
N ASP A 125 -0.77 5.95 -17.38
CA ASP A 125 -0.10 4.66 -17.12
C ASP A 125 0.95 4.35 -18.21
N GLY A 126 0.67 4.65 -19.48
CA GLY A 126 1.64 4.51 -20.57
C GLY A 126 2.91 5.33 -20.33
N ALA A 127 2.77 6.59 -19.93
CA ALA A 127 3.90 7.46 -19.60
C ALA A 127 4.71 6.93 -18.39
N LEU A 128 4.03 6.48 -17.33
CA LEU A 128 4.67 5.91 -16.15
C LEU A 128 5.44 4.62 -16.47
N ARG A 129 4.82 3.72 -17.25
CA ARG A 129 5.44 2.46 -17.69
C ARG A 129 6.65 2.69 -18.58
N GLN A 130 6.62 3.70 -19.44
CA GLN A 130 7.78 4.09 -20.25
C GLN A 130 9.00 4.45 -19.39
N ALA A 131 8.79 5.01 -18.19
CA ALA A 131 9.85 5.31 -17.23
C ALA A 131 10.15 4.16 -16.25
N GLY A 132 9.58 2.97 -16.46
CA GLY A 132 9.76 1.81 -15.60
C GLY A 132 8.92 1.79 -14.31
N ILE A 133 7.98 2.73 -14.14
CA ILE A 133 7.05 2.74 -13.01
C ILE A 133 5.84 1.88 -13.38
N ARG A 134 5.63 0.80 -12.64
CA ARG A 134 4.46 -0.07 -12.83
C ARG A 134 3.29 0.47 -12.01
N THR A 135 2.16 0.69 -12.67
CA THR A 135 0.87 0.91 -12.00
C THR A 135 -0.08 -0.25 -12.26
N HIS A 136 -1.08 -0.41 -11.39
CA HIS A 136 -2.23 -1.26 -11.64
C HIS A 136 -3.39 -0.42 -12.17
N ARG A 137 -4.26 -1.01 -12.98
CA ARG A 137 -5.37 -0.31 -13.62
C ARG A 137 -6.66 -1.05 -13.32
N ILE A 138 -7.65 -0.32 -12.82
CA ILE A 138 -9.03 -0.80 -12.66
C ILE A 138 -9.94 0.20 -13.35
N VAL A 139 -10.89 -0.32 -14.14
CA VAL A 139 -11.90 0.47 -14.83
C VAL A 139 -13.26 -0.06 -14.41
N GLY A 140 -14.02 0.76 -13.69
CA GLY A 140 -15.31 0.38 -13.17
C GLY A 140 -15.86 1.43 -12.20
N ASP A 141 -17.11 1.24 -11.80
CA ASP A 141 -17.85 2.21 -10.99
C ASP A 141 -17.89 1.79 -9.52
N VAL A 142 -17.99 2.78 -8.62
CA VAL A 142 -18.07 2.55 -7.16
C VAL A 142 -19.35 1.83 -6.74
N ASP A 143 -20.37 1.81 -7.61
CA ASP A 143 -21.62 1.07 -7.44
C ASP A 143 -21.52 -0.41 -7.82
N ASP A 144 -20.45 -0.80 -8.53
CA ASP A 144 -20.26 -2.17 -8.97
C ASP A 144 -19.51 -2.98 -7.91
N PRO A 145 -20.14 -4.01 -7.29
CA PRO A 145 -19.50 -4.79 -6.25
C PRO A 145 -18.23 -5.52 -6.70
N GLU A 146 -18.15 -5.93 -7.98
CA GLU A 146 -16.96 -6.59 -8.51
C GLU A 146 -15.79 -5.60 -8.60
N THR A 147 -16.02 -4.41 -9.14
CA THR A 147 -15.01 -3.34 -9.15
C THR A 147 -14.56 -2.97 -7.73
N VAL A 148 -15.49 -2.84 -6.78
CA VAL A 148 -15.16 -2.56 -5.38
C VAL A 148 -14.27 -3.67 -4.81
N ALA A 149 -14.61 -4.93 -5.03
CA ALA A 149 -13.80 -6.06 -4.58
C ALA A 149 -12.37 -6.01 -5.15
N ASP A 150 -12.21 -5.74 -6.44
CA ASP A 150 -10.90 -5.61 -7.09
C ASP A 150 -10.06 -4.46 -6.48
N VAL A 151 -10.69 -3.31 -6.19
CA VAL A 151 -10.02 -2.18 -5.53
C VAL A 151 -9.56 -2.58 -4.13
N ILE A 152 -10.42 -3.25 -3.36
CA ILE A 152 -10.11 -3.68 -2.00
C ILE A 152 -8.98 -4.73 -1.99
N ASP A 153 -9.00 -5.69 -2.90
CA ASP A 153 -7.95 -6.71 -3.00
C ASP A 153 -6.61 -6.10 -3.39
N TRP A 154 -6.60 -5.15 -4.32
CA TRP A 154 -5.40 -4.39 -4.64
C TRP A 154 -4.89 -3.60 -3.42
N LEU A 155 -5.79 -2.95 -2.67
CA LEU A 155 -5.42 -2.19 -1.48
C LEU A 155 -4.87 -3.10 -0.37
N ARG A 156 -5.44 -4.28 -0.14
CA ARG A 156 -4.89 -5.28 0.79
C ARG A 156 -3.48 -5.72 0.38
N ALA A 157 -3.26 -5.99 -0.90
CA ALA A 157 -1.93 -6.31 -1.41
C ALA A 157 -0.95 -5.15 -1.22
N SER A 158 -1.40 -3.90 -1.45
CA SER A 158 -0.58 -2.71 -1.23
C SER A 158 -0.20 -2.53 0.24
N GLN A 159 -1.16 -2.74 1.17
CA GLN A 159 -0.94 -2.68 2.62
C GLN A 159 0.11 -3.70 3.07
N ALA A 160 0.09 -4.92 2.51
CA ALA A 160 1.11 -5.92 2.82
C ALA A 160 2.52 -5.42 2.48
N VAL A 161 2.71 -4.85 1.28
CA VAL A 161 4.03 -4.35 0.85
C VAL A 161 4.44 -3.13 1.67
N THR A 162 3.55 -2.17 1.88
CA THR A 162 3.88 -0.90 2.56
C THR A 162 4.13 -1.07 4.05
N THR A 163 3.46 -2.03 4.71
CA THR A 163 3.73 -2.36 6.11
C THR A 163 5.01 -3.15 6.28
N MET A 164 5.35 -4.04 5.34
CA MET A 164 6.63 -4.78 5.36
C MET A 164 7.84 -3.89 5.08
N ARG A 165 7.72 -2.87 4.22
CA ARG A 165 8.88 -2.17 3.62
C ARG A 165 9.90 -1.58 4.58
N ASN A 166 9.53 -1.29 5.82
CA ASN A 166 10.45 -0.72 6.83
C ASN A 166 10.82 -1.71 7.94
N GLU A 167 10.50 -2.98 7.75
CA GLU A 167 10.81 -4.03 8.72
C GLU A 167 12.20 -4.63 8.50
N VAL A 168 12.70 -5.25 9.56
CA VAL A 168 13.97 -5.97 9.55
C VAL A 168 13.70 -7.45 9.77
N PHE A 169 14.08 -8.27 8.79
CA PHE A 169 13.96 -9.71 8.87
C PHE A 169 15.00 -10.27 9.86
N GLY A 170 14.54 -10.95 10.91
CA GLY A 170 15.41 -11.60 11.89
C GLY A 170 15.98 -12.91 11.37
N ILE A 171 17.30 -13.00 11.25
CA ILE A 171 18.01 -14.19 10.77
C ILE A 171 18.71 -14.83 11.97
N TYR A 172 18.11 -15.89 12.53
CA TYR A 172 18.68 -16.61 13.67
C TYR A 172 19.57 -17.75 13.18
N GLY A 173 20.87 -17.61 13.36
CA GLY A 173 21.90 -18.52 12.86
C GLY A 173 22.43 -18.11 11.50
N GLY A 174 22.77 -19.11 10.68
CA GLY A 174 23.39 -18.93 9.37
C GLY A 174 22.88 -19.94 8.35
N HIS A 175 23.76 -20.32 7.41
CA HIS A 175 23.40 -21.26 6.35
C HIS A 175 23.10 -22.65 6.93
N SER A 176 21.85 -23.10 6.77
CA SER A 176 21.42 -24.38 7.31
C SER A 176 21.79 -25.51 6.36
N MET A 177 22.77 -26.33 6.74
CA MET A 177 23.15 -27.58 6.04
C MET A 177 23.43 -27.44 4.53
N GLY A 178 23.86 -26.29 4.03
CA GLY A 178 24.05 -26.11 2.59
C GLY A 178 22.77 -25.76 1.81
N MET A 179 21.65 -25.50 2.49
CA MET A 179 20.37 -25.16 1.86
C MET A 179 20.34 -23.71 1.37
N GLU A 180 20.70 -23.52 0.11
CA GLU A 180 20.70 -22.22 -0.57
C GLU A 180 19.30 -21.55 -0.55
N THR A 181 18.22 -22.35 -0.50
CA THR A 181 16.85 -21.84 -0.39
C THR A 181 16.53 -21.19 0.96
N GLY A 182 17.32 -21.47 2.00
CA GLY A 182 17.25 -20.82 3.31
C GLY A 182 18.23 -19.66 3.45
N PHE A 183 19.04 -19.36 2.43
CA PHE A 183 20.04 -18.31 2.49
C PHE A 183 19.44 -16.92 2.24
N PHE A 184 19.85 -15.93 3.02
CA PHE A 184 19.36 -14.57 2.89
C PHE A 184 20.08 -13.80 1.78
N HIS A 185 19.33 -13.26 0.83
CA HIS A 185 19.87 -12.45 -0.25
C HIS A 185 19.55 -10.96 -0.07
N LEU A 186 20.55 -10.14 0.29
CA LEU A 186 20.35 -8.71 0.58
C LEU A 186 19.75 -7.92 -0.58
N ILE A 187 20.39 -7.96 -1.75
CA ILE A 187 20.00 -7.12 -2.90
C ILE A 187 18.56 -7.37 -3.35
N PRO A 188 18.12 -8.61 -3.66
CA PRO A 188 16.74 -8.83 -4.07
C PRO A 188 15.77 -8.45 -2.96
N THR A 189 16.05 -8.78 -1.69
CA THR A 189 15.17 -8.47 -0.56
C THR A 189 14.95 -6.95 -0.41
N VAL A 190 16.01 -6.15 -0.42
CA VAL A 190 15.90 -4.68 -0.33
C VAL A 190 15.20 -4.12 -1.57
N LYS A 191 15.48 -4.64 -2.77
CA LYS A 191 14.88 -4.10 -4.01
C LYS A 191 13.40 -4.47 -4.18
N THR A 192 12.96 -5.63 -3.71
CA THR A 192 11.58 -6.09 -3.90
C THR A 192 10.68 -5.75 -2.73
N LEU A 193 11.17 -5.96 -1.50
CA LEU A 193 10.40 -5.78 -0.28
C LEU A 193 10.79 -4.51 0.47
N GLY A 194 12.00 -3.97 0.25
CA GLY A 194 12.55 -2.84 1.03
C GLY A 194 13.07 -3.23 2.41
N THR A 195 13.02 -4.52 2.75
CA THR A 195 13.49 -5.02 4.03
C THR A 195 14.98 -5.36 3.99
N THR A 196 15.61 -5.31 5.15
CA THR A 196 16.97 -5.83 5.36
C THR A 196 16.97 -6.98 6.37
N GLY A 197 18.10 -7.66 6.52
CA GLY A 197 18.27 -8.75 7.48
C GLY A 197 19.10 -8.32 8.69
N ARG A 198 18.68 -8.72 9.89
CA ARG A 198 19.51 -8.68 11.10
C ARG A 198 19.92 -10.10 11.46
N GLN A 199 21.22 -10.38 11.36
CA GLN A 199 21.76 -11.66 11.79
C GLN A 199 21.92 -11.69 13.32
N VAL A 200 21.47 -12.79 13.91
CA VAL A 200 21.52 -13.08 15.33
C VAL A 200 22.10 -14.47 15.50
N ASP A 201 23.24 -14.57 16.15
CA ASP A 201 23.84 -15.88 16.42
C ASP A 201 22.96 -16.70 17.37
N GLN A 202 22.87 -18.02 17.15
CA GLN A 202 22.04 -18.90 17.99
C GLN A 202 22.61 -19.04 19.41
N LEU A 203 23.91 -18.84 19.63
CA LEU A 203 24.49 -18.75 20.96
C LEU A 203 23.93 -17.56 21.74
N LEU A 204 23.58 -16.45 21.06
CA LEU A 204 22.94 -15.33 21.76
C LEU A 204 21.57 -15.74 22.29
N LEU A 205 20.83 -16.59 21.58
CA LEU A 205 19.55 -17.11 22.07
C LEU A 205 19.74 -17.89 23.38
N THR A 206 20.74 -18.77 23.47
CA THR A 206 21.00 -19.53 24.70
C THR A 206 21.39 -18.61 25.85
N LYS A 207 22.14 -17.53 25.57
CA LYS A 207 22.49 -16.52 26.59
C LYS A 207 21.31 -15.68 27.04
N VAL A 208 20.37 -15.38 26.16
CA VAL A 208 19.12 -14.73 26.54
C VAL A 208 18.25 -15.66 27.38
N MET A 209 18.20 -16.96 27.08
CA MET A 209 17.43 -17.93 27.87
C MET A 209 17.88 -18.01 29.34
N GLU A 210 19.17 -17.83 29.61
CA GLU A 210 19.71 -17.79 30.99
C GLU A 210 19.13 -16.62 31.82
N THR A 211 18.49 -15.63 31.19
CA THR A 211 17.91 -14.46 31.85
C THR A 211 16.40 -14.53 32.05
N VAL A 212 15.74 -15.58 31.55
CA VAL A 212 14.29 -15.77 31.67
C VAL A 212 13.93 -16.17 33.10
N ASP A 213 12.83 -15.62 33.61
CA ASP A 213 12.32 -15.94 34.96
C ASP A 213 11.91 -17.42 35.04
N PRO A 214 12.45 -18.20 35.98
CA PRO A 214 12.04 -19.59 36.19
C PRO A 214 10.52 -19.76 36.36
N GLN A 215 9.82 -18.80 36.97
CA GLN A 215 8.36 -18.86 37.12
C GLN A 215 7.62 -18.70 35.78
N GLU A 216 8.21 -18.02 34.79
CA GLU A 216 7.68 -17.99 33.42
C GLU A 216 7.89 -19.33 32.72
N VAL A 217 9.03 -19.97 32.94
CA VAL A 217 9.33 -21.31 32.40
C VAL A 217 8.33 -22.35 32.93
N ASP A 218 8.10 -22.38 34.25
CA ASP A 218 7.16 -23.32 34.88
C ASP A 218 5.75 -23.15 34.33
N ARG A 219 5.26 -21.90 34.23
CA ARG A 219 3.95 -21.60 33.61
C ARG A 219 3.88 -22.03 32.15
N GLY A 220 4.98 -21.89 31.41
CA GLY A 220 5.07 -22.36 30.03
C GLY A 220 4.95 -23.88 29.91
N ILE A 221 5.61 -24.62 30.82
CA ILE A 221 5.52 -26.08 30.89
C ILE A 221 4.07 -26.51 31.21
N GLU A 222 3.47 -25.96 32.27
CA GLU A 222 2.08 -26.27 32.65
C GLU A 222 1.11 -26.01 31.49
N TRP A 223 1.32 -24.91 30.75
CA TRP A 223 0.53 -24.60 29.57
C TRP A 223 0.68 -25.66 28.47
N PHE A 224 1.91 -26.08 28.15
CA PHE A 224 2.14 -27.16 27.19
C PHE A 224 1.54 -28.49 27.66
N GLU A 225 1.67 -28.84 28.93
CA GLU A 225 1.08 -30.03 29.54
C GLU A 225 -0.43 -30.04 29.41
N SER A 226 -1.09 -28.90 29.65
CA SER A 226 -2.55 -28.78 29.50
C SER A 226 -3.02 -28.98 28.05
N LEU A 227 -2.19 -28.63 27.06
CA LEU A 227 -2.52 -28.72 25.64
C LEU A 227 -2.20 -30.09 25.03
N LEU A 228 -1.12 -30.70 25.48
CA LEU A 228 -0.52 -31.87 24.85
C LEU A 228 -0.74 -33.14 25.67
N GLY A 229 -0.85 -33.03 27.00
CA GLY A 229 -1.04 -34.15 27.93
C GLY A 229 -0.04 -35.26 27.68
N ASP A 230 -0.55 -36.49 27.57
CA ASP A 230 0.24 -37.71 27.33
C ASP A 230 1.04 -37.73 26.01
N ARG A 231 0.88 -36.72 25.13
CA ARG A 231 1.67 -36.57 23.89
C ARG A 231 3.02 -35.90 24.11
N LEU A 232 3.22 -35.25 25.25
CA LEU A 232 4.52 -34.73 25.62
C LEU A 232 5.43 -35.90 26.00
N LEU A 233 6.47 -36.10 25.20
CA LEU A 233 7.50 -37.12 25.42
C LEU A 233 8.77 -36.38 25.84
N TYR A 234 8.93 -36.18 27.15
CA TYR A 234 10.19 -35.74 27.76
C TYR A 234 10.65 -36.75 28.81
#